data_AF-A0A915NL66-F1
#
_entry.id   AF-A0A915NL66-F1
#
_cell.length_a   1.000
_cell.length_b   1.000
_cell.length_c   1.000
_cell.angle_alpha   90.00
_cell.angle_beta   90.00
_cell.angle_gamma   90.00
#
_symmetry.space_group_name_H-M   'P 1'
#
loop_
_entity.id
_entity.type
_entity.pdbx_description
1 polymer ?
#
loop_
_entity_poly.entity_id
_entity_poly.type
_entity_poly.pdbx_seq_one_letter_code
_entity_poly.pdbx_strand_id
1 'polypeptide(L)'
;MAAVQPHYKTDDTPCPQAAWKQVIEESITDNDAIASVNSIQTGLFRRYDDQRFFVVCATANEAKTGDATANKVHFSSSGDGYCNVVKNNVWCQAVALSA
;
A
#
# COMPACT_ATOMS: atom_id res chain seq x y z
N MET A 1 -14.45 -10.36 24.98
CA MET A 1 -13.36 -10.62 24.02
C MET A 1 -13.99 -10.97 22.69
N ALA A 2 -14.10 -10.01 21.77
CA ALA A 2 -14.63 -10.30 20.44
C ALA A 2 -13.51 -10.94 19.61
N ALA A 3 -13.73 -12.17 19.15
CA ALA A 3 -12.82 -12.83 18.22
C ALA A 3 -12.71 -11.97 16.96
N VAL A 4 -11.48 -11.62 16.58
CA VAL A 4 -11.17 -10.86 15.36
C VAL A 4 -11.79 -11.61 14.18
N GLN A 5 -12.77 -10.98 13.53
CA GLN A 5 -13.40 -11.55 12.34
C GLN A 5 -12.44 -11.37 11.16
N PRO A 6 -12.07 -12.44 10.43
CA PRO A 6 -11.23 -12.30 9.26
C PRO A 6 -11.98 -11.50 8.19
N HIS A 7 -11.37 -10.41 7.73
CA HIS A 7 -11.87 -9.69 6.56
C HIS A 7 -11.75 -10.62 5.34
N TYR A 8 -12.87 -10.87 4.66
CA TYR A 8 -12.90 -11.69 3.45
C TYR A 8 -11.99 -11.07 2.38
N LYS A 9 -11.09 -11.88 1.82
CA LYS A 9 -10.24 -11.52 0.69
C LYS A 9 -11.11 -11.36 -0.55
N THR A 10 -11.45 -10.12 -0.89
CA THR A 10 -11.91 -9.77 -2.23
C THR A 10 -10.68 -9.50 -3.09
N ASP A 11 -10.75 -9.73 -4.41
CA ASP A 11 -9.63 -9.47 -5.34
C ASP A 11 -9.29 -7.97 -5.49
N ASP A 12 -10.09 -7.10 -4.88
CA ASP A 12 -9.92 -5.65 -4.89
C ASP A 12 -8.74 -5.23 -3.99
N THR A 13 -7.83 -4.40 -4.51
CA THR A 13 -6.81 -3.74 -3.71
C THR A 13 -7.43 -2.53 -3.00
N PRO A 14 -7.80 -2.64 -1.71
CA PRO A 14 -8.61 -1.61 -1.09
C PRO A 14 -7.73 -0.40 -0.76
N CYS A 15 -8.20 0.77 -1.19
CA CYS A 15 -7.68 2.06 -0.74
C CYS A 15 -8.83 2.96 -0.28
N PRO A 16 -9.27 2.82 1.00
CA PRO A 16 -10.27 3.71 1.60
C PRO A 16 -9.83 5.19 1.61
N GLN A 17 -8.53 5.45 1.60
CA GLN A 17 -7.95 6.80 1.69
C GLN A 17 -7.72 7.41 0.29
N ALA A 18 -8.78 7.93 -0.33
CA ALA A 18 -8.72 8.49 -1.68
C ALA A 18 -7.63 9.57 -1.87
N ALA A 19 -7.39 10.39 -0.84
CA ALA A 19 -6.36 11.43 -0.87
C ALA A 19 -4.92 10.87 -0.81
N TRP A 20 -4.72 9.67 -0.26
CA TRP A 20 -3.42 9.00 -0.28
C TRP A 20 -3.19 8.31 -1.62
N LYS A 21 -4.25 7.76 -2.21
CA LYS A 21 -4.19 7.06 -3.51
C LYS A 21 -3.48 7.89 -4.57
N GLN A 22 -3.87 9.16 -4.72
CA GLN A 22 -3.25 10.06 -5.70
C GLN A 22 -1.74 10.23 -5.45
N VAL A 23 -1.34 10.50 -4.20
CA VAL A 23 0.07 10.68 -3.84
C VAL A 23 0.87 9.41 -4.13
N ILE A 24 0.30 8.24 -3.81
CA ILE A 24 0.93 6.94 -4.05
C ILE A 24 1.07 6.71 -5.56
N GLU A 25 0.01 6.89 -6.34
CA GLU A 25 0.03 6.69 -7.80
C GLU A 25 1.02 7.61 -8.53
N GLU A 26 1.16 8.86 -8.08
CA GLU A 26 2.12 9.83 -8.64
C GLU A 26 3.56 9.51 -8.24
N SER A 27 3.76 8.81 -7.13
CA SER A 27 5.09 8.53 -6.55
C SER A 27 5.64 7.14 -6.89
N ILE A 28 4.84 6.24 -7.48
CA ILE A 28 5.32 4.93 -7.92
C ILE A 28 6.31 5.08 -9.07
N THR A 29 7.47 4.46 -8.91
CA THR A 29 8.51 4.33 -9.93
C THR A 29 8.37 2.98 -10.63
N ASP A 30 8.31 3.00 -11.97
CA ASP A 30 8.10 1.82 -12.81
C ASP A 30 9.11 0.70 -12.53
N ASN A 31 8.60 -0.50 -12.22
CA ASN A 31 9.41 -1.69 -11.89
C ASN A 31 10.44 -1.51 -10.76
N ASP A 32 10.33 -0.47 -9.94
CA ASP A 32 11.28 -0.20 -8.85
C ASP A 32 10.54 0.00 -7.53
N ALA A 33 10.41 -1.11 -6.78
CA ALA A 33 9.77 -1.11 -5.47
C ALA A 33 10.57 -0.30 -4.44
N ILE A 34 11.91 -0.29 -4.50
CA ILE A 34 12.75 0.38 -3.51
C ILE A 34 12.65 1.90 -3.68
N ALA A 35 12.75 2.39 -4.92
CA ALA A 35 12.54 3.79 -5.22
C ALA A 35 11.10 4.22 -4.89
N SER A 36 10.11 3.37 -5.21
CA SER A 36 8.70 3.64 -4.90
C SER A 36 8.46 3.85 -3.40
N VAL A 37 9.05 3.01 -2.52
CA VAL A 37 8.93 3.20 -1.06
C VAL A 37 9.40 4.60 -0.66
N ASN A 38 10.60 5.00 -1.08
CA ASN A 38 11.19 6.29 -0.70
C ASN A 38 10.37 7.48 -1.24
N SER A 39 9.94 7.41 -2.49
CA SER A 39 9.13 8.46 -3.14
C SER A 39 7.78 8.62 -2.46
N ILE A 40 7.06 7.52 -2.23
CA ILE A 40 5.73 7.52 -1.59
C ILE A 40 5.85 8.02 -0.15
N GLN A 41 6.81 7.51 0.61
CA GLN A 41 6.99 7.93 2.00
C GLN A 41 7.31 9.42 2.08
N THR A 42 8.17 9.94 1.20
CA THR A 42 8.46 11.38 1.10
C THR A 42 7.22 12.19 0.72
N GLY A 43 6.44 11.72 -0.26
CA GLY A 43 5.22 12.40 -0.72
C GLY A 43 4.15 12.49 0.37
N LEU A 44 3.92 11.40 1.10
CA LEU A 44 2.95 11.36 2.20
C LEU A 44 3.41 12.25 3.36
N PHE A 45 4.67 12.16 3.80
CA PHE A 45 5.19 13.01 4.88
C PHE A 45 5.14 14.51 4.54
N ARG A 46 5.37 14.88 3.27
CA ARG A 46 5.28 16.29 2.84
C ARG A 46 3.86 16.84 2.86
N ARG A 47 2.85 15.98 2.63
CA ARG A 47 1.45 16.39 2.51
C ARG A 47 0.67 16.28 3.82
N TYR A 48 1.09 15.39 4.72
CA TYR A 48 0.46 15.10 6.01
C TYR A 48 1.55 15.12 7.09
N ASP A 49 1.96 16.32 7.50
CA ASP A 49 3.10 16.56 8.41
C ASP A 49 2.84 16.11 9.85
N ASP A 50 1.57 15.97 10.23
CA ASP A 50 1.09 15.49 11.53
C ASP A 50 0.99 13.97 11.64
N GLN A 51 1.14 13.25 10.52
CA GLN A 51 0.96 11.81 10.44
C GLN A 51 2.28 11.08 10.17
N ARG A 52 2.44 9.93 10.80
CA ARG A 52 3.53 9.00 10.51
C ARG A 52 3.02 7.90 9.59
N PHE A 53 3.82 7.55 8.60
CA PHE A 53 3.48 6.52 7.63
C PHE A 53 4.50 5.41 7.62
N PHE A 54 4.01 4.19 7.46
CA PHE A 54 4.80 3.04 7.06
C PHE A 54 4.43 2.67 5.63
N VAL A 55 5.44 2.56 4.76
CA VAL A 55 5.24 2.22 3.34
C VAL A 55 6.02 0.96 3.01
N VAL A 56 5.36 0.02 2.34
CA VAL A 56 5.97 -1.18 1.78
C VAL A 56 5.61 -1.29 0.30
N CYS A 57 6.56 -1.66 -0.53
CA CYS A 57 6.31 -1.97 -1.93
C CYS A 57 7.01 -3.27 -2.33
N ALA A 58 6.45 -3.94 -3.33
CA ALA A 58 7.03 -5.11 -3.97
C ALA A 58 6.85 -5.00 -5.49
N THR A 59 7.82 -5.51 -6.25
CA THR A 59 7.61 -5.68 -7.69
C THR A 59 6.64 -6.84 -7.90
N ALA A 60 5.68 -6.68 -8.80
CA ALA A 60 4.63 -7.66 -9.01
C ALA A 60 5.12 -8.93 -9.77
N ASN A 61 6.42 -9.02 -10.05
CA ASN A 61 7.11 -10.11 -10.75
C ASN A 61 7.50 -11.33 -9.89
N GLU A 62 7.05 -11.44 -8.64
CA GLU A 62 7.38 -12.61 -7.79
C GLU A 62 6.56 -13.89 -8.10
N ALA A 63 5.89 -13.97 -9.25
CA ALA A 63 5.32 -15.22 -9.77
C ALA A 63 5.92 -15.59 -11.13
N LYS A 64 6.72 -16.66 -11.17
CA LYS A 64 7.14 -17.34 -12.41
C LYS A 64 5.99 -18.02 -13.17
N THR A 65 4.74 -17.78 -12.77
CA THR A 65 3.55 -18.47 -13.29
C THR A 65 2.38 -17.49 -13.40
N GLY A 66 2.47 -16.52 -14.31
CA GLY A 66 1.32 -15.89 -14.99
C GLY A 66 0.35 -15.01 -14.20
N ASP A 67 0.25 -15.14 -12.88
CA ASP A 67 -0.56 -14.30 -12.02
C ASP A 67 0.36 -13.53 -11.09
N ALA A 68 0.37 -12.21 -11.18
CA ALA A 68 1.06 -11.36 -10.23
C ALA A 68 0.59 -11.71 -8.80
N THR A 69 1.43 -12.42 -8.04
CA THR A 69 1.19 -12.72 -6.62
C THR A 69 1.17 -11.45 -5.74
N ALA A 70 1.30 -10.27 -6.35
CA ALA A 70 1.09 -8.94 -5.76
C ALA A 70 -0.26 -8.78 -5.04
N ASN A 71 -1.26 -9.60 -5.37
CA ASN A 71 -2.62 -9.47 -4.85
C ASN A 71 -2.94 -10.30 -3.58
N LYS A 72 -1.96 -10.97 -2.95
CA LYS A 72 -2.28 -11.84 -1.78
C LYS A 72 -1.87 -11.29 -0.43
N VAL A 73 -1.07 -10.23 -0.39
CA VAL A 73 -0.64 -9.60 0.86
C VAL A 73 -1.53 -8.39 1.13
N HIS A 74 -2.65 -8.63 1.79
CA HIS A 74 -3.49 -7.57 2.33
C HIS A 74 -3.13 -7.37 3.81
N PHE A 75 -2.35 -6.33 4.13
CA PHE A 75 -2.32 -5.87 5.51
C PHE A 75 -3.51 -4.95 5.74
N SER A 76 -4.51 -5.41 6.49
CA SER A 76 -5.50 -4.49 7.06
C SER A 76 -5.00 -4.07 8.43
N SER A 77 -4.79 -2.78 8.67
CA SER A 77 -4.66 -2.28 10.05
C SER A 77 -6.05 -1.90 10.57
N SER A 78 -6.35 -2.31 11.80
CA SER A 78 -7.55 -1.88 12.51
C SER A 78 -7.23 -0.62 13.31
N GLY A 79 -7.94 0.47 13.08
CA GLY A 79 -7.74 1.74 13.78
C GLY A 79 -6.80 2.69 13.06
N ASP A 80 -5.81 2.17 12.33
CA ASP A 80 -4.91 2.98 11.52
C ASP A 80 -5.31 2.91 10.03
N GLY A 81 -5.55 4.06 9.40
CA GLY A 81 -5.89 4.10 7.98
C GLY A 81 -4.85 3.41 7.10
N TYR A 82 -5.27 2.77 6.02
CA TYR A 82 -4.38 2.15 5.05
C TYR A 82 -4.83 2.45 3.61
N CYS A 83 -3.91 2.29 2.66
CA CYS A 83 -4.19 2.35 1.22
C CYS A 83 -3.26 1.41 0.45
N ASN A 84 -3.83 0.57 -0.43
CA ASN A 84 -3.07 -0.27 -1.35
C ASN A 84 -3.25 0.23 -2.79
N VAL A 85 -2.17 0.24 -3.55
CA VAL A 85 -2.15 0.64 -4.98
C VAL A 85 -1.27 -0.33 -5.76
N VAL A 86 -1.75 -0.73 -6.95
CA VAL A 86 -0.94 -1.45 -7.94
C VAL A 86 -0.81 -0.57 -9.17
N LYS A 87 0.42 -0.28 -9.58
CA LYS A 87 0.71 0.49 -10.80
C LYS A 87 2.08 0.11 -11.36
N ASN A 88 2.22 0.06 -12.68
CA ASN A 88 3.49 -0.12 -13.38
C ASN A 88 4.34 -1.29 -12.84
N ASN A 89 3.68 -2.44 -12.62
CA ASN A 89 4.28 -3.67 -12.09
C ASN A 89 4.87 -3.54 -10.67
N VAL A 90 4.36 -2.59 -9.88
CA VAL A 90 4.69 -2.40 -8.48
C VAL A 90 3.39 -2.38 -7.68
N TRP A 91 3.33 -3.19 -6.63
CA TRP A 91 2.33 -3.04 -5.59
C TRP A 91 2.95 -2.26 -4.44
N CYS A 92 2.20 -1.30 -3.92
CA CYS A 92 2.59 -0.50 -2.76
C CYS A 92 1.42 -0.40 -1.78
N GLN A 93 1.79 -0.40 -0.51
CA GLN A 93 0.88 -0.16 0.58
C GLN A 93 1.43 0.91 1.50
N ALA A 94 0.56 1.86 1.87
CA ALA A 94 0.80 2.83 2.92
C ALA A 94 -0.15 2.58 4.09
N VAL A 95 0.37 2.71 5.31
CA VAL A 95 -0.39 2.61 6.56
C VAL A 95 -0.01 3.80 7.43
N ALA A 96 -1.00 4.52 7.97
CA ALA A 96 -0.72 5.50 9.01
C ALA A 96 -0.33 4.77 10.29
N LEU A 97 0.49 5.37 11.13
CA LEU A 97 0.79 4.85 12.46
C LEU A 97 0.12 5.80 13.45
N SER A 98 -0.93 5.36 14.14
CA SER A 98 -1.39 6.11 15.31
C SER A 98 -0.32 6.08 16.39
N ALA A 99 -0.21 7.19 17.11
CA ALA A 99 0.64 7.33 18.29
C ALA A 99 -0.10 6.86 19.54
#